data_AF-A0AAC9EVU6-F1
#
_entry.id   AF-A0AAC9EVU6-F1
#
_cell.length_a   1.000
_cell.length_b   1.000
_cell.length_c   1.000
_cell.angle_alpha   90.00
_cell.angle_beta   90.00
_cell.angle_gamma   90.00
#
_symmetry.space_group_name_H-M   'P 1'
#
loop_
_entity.id
_entity.type
_entity.pdbx_description
1 polymer ?
#
loop_
_entity_poly.entity_id
_entity_poly.type
_entity_poly.pdbx_seq_one_letter_code
_entity_poly.pdbx_strand_id
1 'polypeptide(L)'
;MLKRVLLLGACLALTACFGGGDSKEFLIDNPTGKPLAISVDDQKITVPAEKSQTIKLDAGQHTLTLENGDKVKFSVFSAMPRSGVSGLINPTRTRYIYVIQKYLAEGVTPSSENGDVHTLTIDGQTVTGPFEDMGSGLFIDNFTKEWELNPTEPFPESMSSTSADNYKTKLFRLEEFKDYYNNQFSPSVEYTENMRITESRYQPPEISAQFTSPELQQNLNEATKIYNDFIHAESAGDQKDLLKAFDKQNREKWRNPKAGGEELTRYYEIMTNLNHTMMSSILELKQ
;
A
#
# COMPACT_ATOMS: atom_id res chain seq x y z
N MET A 1 32.67 -31.65 36.83
CA MET A 1 31.40 -30.90 36.70
C MET A 1 31.69 -29.54 36.07
N LEU A 2 30.74 -29.03 35.29
CA LEU A 2 30.74 -27.76 34.53
C LEU A 2 31.60 -27.71 33.25
N LYS A 3 31.11 -27.19 32.12
CA LYS A 3 29.76 -27.07 31.54
C LYS A 3 30.03 -26.69 30.08
N ARG A 4 29.22 -27.27 29.18
CA ARG A 4 29.21 -27.16 27.72
C ARG A 4 29.59 -25.77 27.17
N VAL A 5 30.52 -25.75 26.23
CA VAL A 5 30.77 -24.63 25.32
C VAL A 5 29.56 -24.53 24.38
N LEU A 6 28.83 -23.42 24.47
CA LEU A 6 27.74 -23.09 23.56
C LEU A 6 28.35 -22.55 22.26
N LEU A 7 28.07 -23.21 21.13
CA LEU A 7 28.29 -22.62 19.81
C LEU A 7 27.34 -21.43 19.65
N LEU A 8 27.88 -20.24 19.41
CA LEU A 8 27.13 -19.12 18.85
C LEU A 8 26.89 -19.43 17.37
N GLY A 9 25.67 -19.86 17.04
CA GLY A 9 25.21 -19.92 15.65
C GLY A 9 24.91 -18.50 15.17
N ALA A 10 25.73 -18.00 14.24
CA ALA A 10 25.40 -16.79 13.49
C ALA A 10 24.23 -17.10 12.55
N CYS A 11 23.02 -16.66 12.89
CA CYS A 11 21.91 -16.61 11.95
C CYS A 11 22.22 -15.53 10.91
N LEU A 12 22.87 -15.93 9.81
CA LEU A 12 22.95 -15.14 8.59
C LEU A 12 21.53 -14.96 8.06
N ALA A 13 20.94 -13.79 8.29
CA ALA A 13 19.76 -13.36 7.55
C ALA A 13 20.17 -13.22 6.08
N LEU A 14 19.82 -14.22 5.27
CA LEU A 14 19.96 -14.18 3.82
C LEU A 14 18.96 -13.14 3.29
N THR A 15 19.40 -11.88 3.14
CA THR A 15 18.71 -10.92 2.29
C THR A 15 18.80 -11.46 0.87
N ALA A 16 17.67 -11.92 0.34
CA ALA A 16 17.49 -12.25 -1.06
C ALA A 16 17.70 -10.97 -1.89
N CYS A 17 18.96 -10.67 -2.27
CA CYS A 17 19.30 -9.54 -3.12
C CYS A 17 19.03 -9.92 -4.58
N PHE A 18 17.80 -9.68 -5.04
CA PHE A 18 17.44 -9.74 -6.45
C PHE A 18 17.11 -8.32 -6.88
N GLY A 19 18.01 -7.66 -7.60
CA GLY A 19 17.69 -6.33 -8.08
C GLY A 19 18.80 -5.64 -8.86
N GLY A 20 18.50 -5.30 -10.11
CA GLY A 20 19.21 -4.26 -10.85
C GLY A 20 18.83 -2.85 -10.35
N GLY A 21 19.35 -1.81 -11.01
CA GLY A 21 19.08 -0.40 -10.64
C GLY A 21 17.61 0.03 -10.72
N ASP A 22 16.76 -0.79 -11.32
CA ASP A 22 15.31 -0.57 -11.46
C ASP A 22 14.47 -1.49 -10.55
N SER A 23 15.06 -2.14 -9.55
CA SER A 23 14.32 -2.99 -8.60
C SER A 23 13.54 -2.19 -7.54
N LYS A 24 12.48 -2.80 -7.01
CA LYS A 24 11.67 -2.30 -5.89
C LYS A 24 11.77 -3.22 -4.69
N GLU A 25 11.74 -2.62 -3.52
CA GLU A 25 11.77 -3.34 -2.25
C GLU A 25 10.36 -3.51 -1.69
N PHE A 26 10.02 -4.73 -1.28
CA PHE A 26 8.72 -5.07 -0.69
C PHE A 26 8.90 -5.81 0.62
N LEU A 27 7.93 -5.66 1.51
CA LEU A 27 7.86 -6.39 2.76
C LEU A 27 6.88 -7.56 2.64
N ILE A 28 7.34 -8.80 2.78
CA ILE A 28 6.46 -9.96 2.92
C ILE A 28 6.11 -10.09 4.38
N ASP A 29 4.84 -9.92 4.73
CA ASP A 29 4.40 -9.99 6.13
C ASP A 29 3.72 -11.31 6.49
N ASN A 30 4.11 -11.87 7.64
CA ASN A 30 3.47 -13.03 8.24
C ASN A 30 2.99 -12.69 9.65
N PRO A 31 1.72 -12.29 9.81
CA PRO A 31 1.11 -12.04 11.13
C PRO A 31 0.71 -13.33 11.86
N THR A 32 0.88 -14.51 11.26
CA THR A 32 0.39 -15.77 11.87
C THR A 32 1.38 -16.32 12.90
N GLY A 33 0.87 -17.12 13.83
CA GLY A 33 1.68 -17.82 14.85
C GLY A 33 2.50 -19.01 14.33
N LYS A 34 2.65 -19.20 13.01
CA LYS A 34 3.45 -20.27 12.41
C LYS A 34 4.32 -19.74 11.26
N PRO A 35 5.43 -20.40 10.89
CA PRO A 35 6.19 -20.04 9.70
C PRO A 35 5.33 -20.12 8.44
N LEU A 36 5.50 -19.14 7.56
CA LEU A 36 4.82 -19.04 6.27
C LEU A 36 5.80 -19.41 5.16
N ALA A 37 5.46 -20.45 4.39
CA ALA A 37 6.23 -20.88 3.23
C ALA A 37 5.54 -20.43 1.92
N ILE A 38 6.26 -19.66 1.11
CA ILE A 38 5.82 -19.20 -0.21
C ILE A 38 6.98 -19.35 -1.21
N SER A 39 6.73 -19.06 -2.49
CA SER A 39 7.81 -18.81 -3.44
C SER A 39 7.49 -17.66 -4.39
N VAL A 40 8.47 -16.85 -4.73
CA VAL A 40 8.39 -15.88 -5.84
C VAL A 40 9.32 -16.36 -6.94
N ASP A 41 8.81 -16.53 -8.16
CA ASP A 41 9.56 -17.04 -9.33
C ASP A 41 10.36 -18.32 -9.01
N ASP A 42 9.66 -19.29 -8.44
CA ASP A 42 10.20 -20.59 -7.98
C ASP A 42 11.24 -20.52 -6.85
N GLN A 43 11.64 -19.32 -6.41
CA GLN A 43 12.49 -19.15 -5.25
C GLN A 43 11.68 -19.26 -3.96
N LYS A 44 12.00 -20.29 -3.16
CA LYS A 44 11.35 -20.53 -1.87
C LYS A 44 11.76 -19.50 -0.84
N ILE A 45 10.78 -19.00 -0.09
CA ILE A 45 10.93 -18.05 1.00
C ILE A 45 10.17 -18.60 2.20
N THR A 46 10.78 -18.53 3.38
CA THR A 46 10.13 -18.89 4.64
C THR A 46 10.18 -17.71 5.58
N VAL A 47 9.02 -17.10 5.82
CA VAL A 47 8.88 -15.98 6.75
C VAL A 47 8.52 -16.55 8.13
N PRO A 48 9.32 -16.30 9.19
CA PRO A 48 9.00 -16.78 10.53
C PRO A 48 7.64 -16.28 11.02
N ALA A 49 7.07 -16.96 12.04
CA ALA A 49 5.85 -16.54 12.71
C ALA A 49 5.96 -15.09 13.22
N GLU A 50 4.91 -14.29 13.03
CA GLU A 50 4.77 -12.90 13.48
C GLU A 50 5.86 -11.93 12.96
N LYS A 51 6.66 -12.36 11.97
CA LYS A 51 7.74 -11.57 11.38
C LYS A 51 7.41 -11.13 9.96
N SER A 52 8.22 -10.19 9.49
CA SER A 52 8.22 -9.74 8.12
C SER A 52 9.60 -9.98 7.51
N GLN A 53 9.66 -10.17 6.20
CA GLN A 53 10.90 -10.32 5.47
C GLN A 53 10.89 -9.43 4.23
N THR A 54 11.97 -8.67 4.05
CA THR A 54 12.17 -7.87 2.85
C THR A 54 12.58 -8.73 1.65
N ILE A 55 12.03 -8.41 0.48
CA ILE A 55 12.44 -8.91 -0.83
C ILE A 55 12.65 -7.75 -1.78
N LYS A 56 13.60 -7.89 -2.71
CA LYS A 56 13.73 -7.00 -3.85
C LYS A 56 13.28 -7.72 -5.11
N LEU A 57 12.51 -7.04 -5.95
CA LEU A 57 11.98 -7.55 -7.20
C LEU A 57 12.30 -6.56 -8.32
N ASP A 58 12.75 -7.08 -9.45
CA ASP A 58 12.92 -6.27 -10.66
C ASP A 58 11.56 -5.83 -11.22
N ALA A 59 11.57 -4.86 -12.13
CA ALA A 59 10.34 -4.49 -12.82
C ALA A 59 9.89 -5.60 -13.77
N GLY A 60 8.58 -5.80 -13.91
CA GLY A 60 7.99 -6.76 -14.83
C GLY A 60 7.09 -7.77 -14.15
N GLN A 61 6.78 -8.86 -14.86
CA GLN A 61 5.85 -9.89 -14.40
C GLN A 61 6.54 -10.94 -13.55
N HIS A 62 5.87 -11.34 -12.47
CA HIS A 62 6.31 -12.32 -11.50
C HIS A 62 5.20 -13.32 -11.17
N THR A 63 5.57 -14.45 -10.60
CA THR A 63 4.64 -15.44 -10.07
C THR A 63 4.87 -15.69 -8.58
N LEU A 64 3.84 -15.45 -7.77
CA LEU A 64 3.80 -15.84 -6.37
C LEU A 64 3.07 -17.19 -6.24
N THR A 65 3.71 -18.16 -5.61
CA THR A 65 3.06 -19.40 -5.15
C THR A 65 2.81 -19.29 -3.64
N LEU A 66 1.54 -19.38 -3.23
CA LEU A 66 1.09 -19.32 -1.85
C LEU A 66 1.28 -20.68 -1.13
N GLU A 67 1.16 -20.70 0.21
CA GLU A 67 1.32 -21.91 1.03
C GLU A 67 0.36 -23.03 0.61
N ASN A 68 -0.85 -22.67 0.16
CA ASN A 68 -1.86 -23.60 -0.32
C ASN A 68 -1.60 -24.13 -1.75
N GLY A 69 -0.53 -23.68 -2.42
CA GLY A 69 -0.17 -24.05 -3.78
C GLY A 69 -0.77 -23.17 -4.87
N ASP A 70 -1.63 -22.20 -4.52
CA ASP A 70 -2.21 -21.27 -5.49
C ASP A 70 -1.11 -20.41 -6.10
N LYS A 71 -1.21 -20.20 -7.42
CA LYS A 71 -0.30 -19.35 -8.18
C LYS A 71 -0.99 -18.05 -8.58
N VAL A 72 -0.38 -16.94 -8.20
CA VAL A 72 -0.85 -15.59 -8.50
C VAL A 72 0.18 -14.90 -9.38
N LYS A 73 -0.24 -14.40 -10.54
CA LYS A 73 0.60 -13.54 -11.38
C LYS A 73 0.46 -12.11 -10.89
N PHE A 74 1.57 -11.39 -10.88
CA PHE A 74 1.59 -9.98 -10.51
C PHE A 74 2.65 -9.24 -11.31
N SER A 75 2.58 -7.91 -11.32
CA SER A 75 3.54 -7.05 -11.99
C SER A 75 4.13 -6.06 -11.02
N VAL A 76 5.44 -5.84 -11.10
CA VAL A 76 6.19 -4.84 -10.32
C VAL A 76 6.46 -3.64 -11.22
N PHE A 77 6.08 -2.46 -10.73
CA PHE A 77 6.22 -1.20 -11.44
C PHE A 77 7.40 -0.39 -10.91
N SER A 78 8.29 -0.03 -11.82
CA SER A 78 9.48 0.80 -11.54
C SER A 78 9.63 1.93 -12.55
N ALA A 79 8.51 2.42 -13.07
CA ALA A 79 8.49 3.58 -13.94
C ALA A 79 9.06 4.84 -13.25
N MET A 80 8.86 4.95 -11.94
CA MET A 80 9.25 6.10 -11.13
C MET A 80 10.26 5.70 -10.06
N PRO A 81 11.34 6.49 -9.85
CA PRO A 81 12.28 6.23 -8.77
C PRO A 81 11.59 6.45 -7.43
N ARG A 82 11.75 5.49 -6.51
CA ARG A 82 11.35 5.61 -5.10
C ARG A 82 12.38 4.89 -4.26
N SER A 83 12.71 5.47 -3.11
CA SER A 83 13.54 4.84 -2.09
C SER A 83 12.67 4.19 -1.02
N GLY A 84 13.19 3.15 -0.37
CA GLY A 84 12.51 2.47 0.72
C GLY A 84 11.51 1.40 0.28
N VAL A 85 10.75 0.88 1.25
CA VAL A 85 9.75 -0.15 1.04
C VAL A 85 8.59 0.40 0.22
N SER A 86 8.39 -0.17 -0.96
CA SER A 86 7.40 0.27 -1.95
C SER A 86 6.01 -0.30 -1.69
N GLY A 87 5.89 -1.33 -0.85
CA GLY A 87 4.62 -1.94 -0.47
C GLY A 87 4.80 -3.21 0.35
N LEU A 88 3.67 -3.79 0.74
CA LEU A 88 3.56 -5.02 1.50
C LEU A 88 2.93 -6.13 0.64
N ILE A 89 3.55 -7.30 0.67
CA ILE A 89 2.99 -8.57 0.17
C ILE A 89 2.36 -9.27 1.38
N ASN A 90 1.07 -9.58 1.28
CA ASN A 90 0.20 -10.13 2.32
C ASN A 90 -0.34 -11.52 1.93
N PRO A 91 0.49 -12.59 1.95
CA PRO A 91 0.06 -13.91 1.52
C PRO A 91 -1.08 -14.49 2.37
N THR A 92 -1.27 -13.96 3.57
CA THR A 92 -2.26 -14.42 4.55
C THR A 92 -3.61 -13.71 4.43
N ARG A 93 -3.72 -12.70 3.56
CA ARG A 93 -4.92 -11.85 3.41
C ARG A 93 -5.38 -11.25 4.75
N THR A 94 -4.42 -10.88 5.60
CA THR A 94 -4.70 -10.16 6.85
C THR A 94 -5.18 -8.76 6.53
N ARG A 95 -6.13 -8.23 7.33
CA ARG A 95 -6.60 -6.84 7.20
C ARG A 95 -5.58 -5.89 7.85
N TYR A 96 -5.27 -4.79 7.17
CA TYR A 96 -4.35 -3.75 7.68
C TYR A 96 -5.05 -2.41 7.83
N ILE A 97 -4.60 -1.65 8.82
CA ILE A 97 -5.10 -0.31 9.14
C ILE A 97 -3.92 0.67 9.04
N TYR A 98 -4.05 1.69 8.21
CA TYR A 98 -3.12 2.81 8.17
C TYR A 98 -3.45 3.77 9.31
N VAL A 99 -2.44 4.20 10.06
CA VAL A 99 -2.59 5.05 11.23
C VAL A 99 -1.65 6.24 11.13
N ILE A 100 -2.18 7.43 11.41
CA ILE A 100 -1.40 8.65 11.62
C ILE A 100 -1.37 8.92 13.13
N GLN A 101 -0.19 9.00 13.74
CA GLN A 101 0.01 9.37 15.14
C GLN A 101 0.56 10.79 15.22
N LYS A 102 -0.11 11.65 16.00
CA LYS A 102 0.35 13.00 16.32
C LYS A 102 1.27 12.99 17.56
N TYR A 103 2.34 13.77 17.50
CA TYR A 103 3.25 14.05 18.61
C TYR A 103 3.33 15.55 18.79
N LEU A 104 3.02 16.01 19.99
CA LEU A 104 3.03 17.42 20.37
C LEU A 104 4.27 17.73 21.20
N ALA A 105 4.84 18.91 20.99
CA ALA A 105 5.85 19.44 21.89
C ALA A 105 5.26 19.67 23.30
N GLU A 106 6.11 19.58 24.31
CA GLU A 106 5.70 19.80 25.70
C GLU A 106 5.08 21.18 25.88
N GLY A 107 3.92 21.23 26.54
CA GLY A 107 3.17 22.47 26.80
C GLY A 107 2.32 22.98 25.62
N VAL A 108 2.26 22.26 24.50
CA VAL A 108 1.39 22.60 23.36
C VAL A 108 0.01 21.98 23.53
N THR A 109 -1.03 22.81 23.45
CA THR A 109 -2.42 22.34 23.36
C THR A 109 -2.77 22.06 21.89
N PRO A 110 -3.28 20.86 21.56
CA PRO A 110 -3.72 20.57 20.19
C PRO A 110 -4.95 21.41 19.82
N SER A 111 -4.92 22.00 18.63
CA SER A 111 -6.07 22.76 18.07
C SER A 111 -6.93 21.95 17.11
N SER A 112 -6.43 20.79 16.65
CA SER A 112 -7.10 19.89 15.72
C SER A 112 -6.49 18.49 15.76
N GLU A 113 -7.26 17.52 15.29
CA GLU A 113 -6.76 16.19 14.97
C GLU A 113 -5.84 16.22 13.74
N ASN A 114 -5.10 15.13 13.54
CA ASN A 114 -4.19 14.93 12.43
C ASN A 114 -4.90 14.27 11.24
N GLY A 115 -4.83 14.89 10.06
CA GLY A 115 -5.41 14.33 8.84
C GLY A 115 -6.94 14.24 8.87
N ASP A 116 -7.50 13.50 7.93
CA ASP A 116 -8.93 13.20 7.90
C ASP A 116 -9.27 12.22 9.03
N VAL A 117 -10.34 12.51 9.78
CA VAL A 117 -10.85 11.61 10.82
C VAL A 117 -11.86 10.67 10.19
N HIS A 118 -11.74 9.39 10.51
CA HIS A 118 -12.59 8.36 9.95
C HIS A 118 -13.24 7.50 11.01
N THR A 119 -14.35 6.87 10.63
CA THR A 119 -14.90 5.72 11.35
C THR A 119 -14.51 4.42 10.67
N LEU A 120 -14.20 3.41 11.48
CA LEU A 120 -13.97 2.02 11.04
C LEU A 120 -14.90 1.09 11.79
N THR A 121 -15.46 0.10 11.11
CA THR A 121 -16.16 -1.01 11.79
C THR A 121 -15.21 -2.19 11.96
N ILE A 122 -15.00 -2.60 13.21
CA ILE A 122 -14.16 -3.73 13.61
C ILE A 122 -14.96 -4.57 14.60
N ASP A 123 -15.19 -5.84 14.28
CA ASP A 123 -15.97 -6.79 15.10
C ASP A 123 -17.34 -6.25 15.56
N GLY A 124 -18.00 -5.47 14.70
CA GLY A 124 -19.30 -4.85 14.97
C GLY A 124 -19.25 -3.59 15.84
N GLN A 125 -18.06 -3.14 16.26
CA GLN A 125 -17.85 -1.89 16.96
C GLN A 125 -17.33 -0.81 16.01
N THR A 126 -17.83 0.41 16.17
CA THR A 126 -17.32 1.58 15.47
C THR A 126 -16.22 2.23 16.29
N VAL A 127 -15.02 2.33 15.72
CA VAL A 127 -13.93 3.12 16.27
C VAL A 127 -13.76 4.38 15.44
N THR A 128 -13.28 5.47 16.06
CA THR A 128 -13.10 6.77 15.38
C THR A 128 -11.69 7.25 15.60
N GLY A 129 -11.04 7.73 14.54
CA GLY A 129 -9.72 8.34 14.64
C GLY A 129 -9.07 8.61 13.29
N PRO A 130 -7.82 9.08 13.30
CA PRO A 130 -7.04 9.39 12.10
C PRO A 130 -6.46 8.12 11.47
N PHE A 131 -7.35 7.19 11.10
CA PHE A 131 -7.02 5.86 10.61
C PHE A 131 -7.79 5.51 9.35
N GLU A 132 -7.19 4.73 8.47
CA GLU A 132 -7.83 4.29 7.24
C GLU A 132 -7.74 2.77 7.07
N ASP A 133 -8.82 2.17 6.58
CA ASP A 133 -8.84 0.76 6.21
C ASP A 133 -8.03 0.55 4.93
N MET A 134 -6.99 -0.26 5.00
CA MET A 134 -6.17 -0.66 3.85
C MET A 134 -6.64 -1.99 3.27
N GLY A 135 -7.65 -2.61 3.87
CA GLY A 135 -8.22 -3.88 3.43
C GLY A 135 -7.28 -5.06 3.64
N SER A 136 -7.54 -6.15 2.90
CA SER A 136 -6.86 -7.44 3.01
C SER A 136 -6.31 -7.94 1.66
N GLY A 137 -6.00 -7.00 0.76
CA GLY A 137 -5.39 -7.32 -0.53
C GLY A 137 -4.07 -8.09 -0.37
N LEU A 138 -3.74 -8.92 -1.35
CA LEU A 138 -2.45 -9.63 -1.40
C LEU A 138 -1.28 -8.66 -1.57
N PHE A 139 -1.53 -7.55 -2.23
CA PHE A 139 -0.57 -6.47 -2.37
C PHE A 139 -1.21 -5.21 -1.79
N ILE A 140 -0.49 -4.57 -0.88
CA ILE A 140 -0.86 -3.28 -0.29
C ILE A 140 0.27 -2.34 -0.68
N ASP A 141 -0.03 -1.42 -1.59
CA ASP A 141 0.97 -0.54 -2.17
C ASP A 141 1.18 0.71 -1.30
N ASN A 142 2.43 1.17 -1.20
CA ASN A 142 2.81 2.31 -0.37
C ASN A 142 2.76 3.65 -1.10
N PHE A 143 2.41 3.70 -2.40
CA PHE A 143 2.45 4.93 -3.17
C PHE A 143 1.54 6.03 -2.60
N THR A 144 0.30 5.67 -2.25
CA THR A 144 -0.71 6.68 -1.89
C THR A 144 -0.65 7.07 -0.43
N LYS A 145 -0.17 6.19 0.44
CA LYS A 145 -0.15 6.39 1.90
C LYS A 145 1.22 6.77 2.45
N GLU A 146 2.29 6.34 1.79
CA GLU A 146 3.67 6.64 2.19
C GLU A 146 3.89 6.41 3.69
N TRP A 147 3.45 5.26 4.21
CA TRP A 147 3.65 4.92 5.62
C TRP A 147 5.15 4.81 5.92
N GLU A 148 5.56 5.37 7.06
CA GLU A 148 6.95 5.42 7.47
C GLU A 148 7.37 4.19 8.29
N LEU A 149 6.44 3.62 9.05
CA LEU A 149 6.66 2.47 9.93
C LEU A 149 5.92 1.24 9.41
N ASN A 150 6.64 0.13 9.29
CA ASN A 150 6.09 -1.16 8.93
C ASN A 150 5.33 -1.80 10.10
N PRO A 151 4.54 -2.87 9.88
CA PRO A 151 3.74 -3.50 10.92
C PRO A 151 4.51 -3.88 12.19
N THR A 152 5.73 -4.39 12.04
CA THR A 152 6.55 -4.85 13.16
C THR A 152 7.36 -3.76 13.86
N GLU A 153 7.31 -2.52 13.38
CA GLU A 153 8.04 -1.38 13.95
C GLU A 153 7.16 -0.62 14.95
N PRO A 154 7.59 -0.42 16.21
CA PRO A 154 6.79 0.34 17.17
C PRO A 154 6.77 1.82 16.78
N PHE A 155 5.69 2.52 17.16
CA PHE A 155 5.73 3.97 17.22
C PHE A 155 6.82 4.42 18.23
N PRO A 156 7.60 5.47 17.94
CA PRO A 156 8.57 5.98 18.89
C PRO A 156 7.86 6.57 20.11
N GLU A 157 8.42 6.42 21.32
CA GLU A 157 7.82 7.02 22.53
C GLU A 157 7.83 8.55 22.50
N SER A 158 8.83 9.14 21.86
CA SER A 158 8.99 10.59 21.69
C SER A 158 9.75 10.91 20.41
N MET A 159 9.65 12.17 19.97
CA MET A 159 10.37 12.66 18.81
C MET A 159 11.12 13.95 19.14
N SER A 160 12.35 14.06 18.63
CA SER A 160 13.08 15.33 18.59
C SER A 160 12.65 16.09 17.34
N SER A 161 12.15 17.31 17.50
CA SER A 161 11.74 18.15 16.39
C SER A 161 11.87 19.63 16.70
N THR A 162 12.00 20.44 15.66
CA THR A 162 11.89 21.90 15.72
C THR A 162 10.45 22.39 15.52
N SER A 163 9.50 21.49 15.22
CA SER A 163 8.08 21.79 15.07
C SER A 163 7.31 21.46 16.35
N ALA A 164 6.31 22.29 16.65
CA ALA A 164 5.35 22.06 17.75
C ALA A 164 4.47 20.82 17.51
N ASP A 165 4.18 20.53 16.24
CA ASP A 165 3.34 19.42 15.79
C ASP A 165 4.14 18.52 14.85
N ASN A 166 4.18 17.22 15.14
CA ASN A 166 4.87 16.21 14.35
C ASN A 166 4.01 14.97 14.17
N TYR A 167 4.32 14.18 13.14
CA TYR A 167 3.53 13.02 12.77
C TYR A 167 4.42 11.81 12.49
N LYS A 168 3.91 10.63 12.83
CA LYS A 168 4.40 9.36 12.31
C LYS A 168 3.27 8.55 11.75
N THR A 169 3.54 7.87 10.65
CA THR A 169 2.55 7.04 9.97
C THR A 169 2.98 5.57 10.05
N LYS A 170 2.01 4.69 10.30
CA LYS A 170 2.27 3.26 10.46
C LYS A 170 1.17 2.44 9.78
N LEU A 171 1.57 1.32 9.19
CA LEU A 171 0.64 0.28 8.77
C LEU A 171 0.52 -0.78 9.88
N PHE A 172 -0.65 -0.97 10.47
CA PHE A 172 -0.90 -1.97 11.50
C PHE A 172 -1.55 -3.22 10.93
N ARG A 173 -1.21 -4.39 11.48
CA ARG A 173 -2.06 -5.59 11.40
C ARG A 173 -3.32 -5.34 12.24
N LEU A 174 -4.48 -5.86 11.84
CA LEU A 174 -5.74 -5.60 12.54
C LEU A 174 -5.70 -5.89 14.05
N GLU A 175 -5.12 -7.02 14.47
CA GLU A 175 -5.07 -7.37 15.90
C GLU A 175 -4.15 -6.44 16.71
N GLU A 176 -3.04 -5.99 16.12
CA GLU A 176 -2.16 -5.00 16.73
C GLU A 176 -2.82 -3.61 16.79
N PHE A 177 -3.62 -3.26 15.78
CA PHE A 177 -4.42 -2.04 15.80
C PHE A 177 -5.45 -2.06 16.95
N LYS A 178 -6.11 -3.20 17.20
CA LYS A 178 -7.06 -3.33 18.32
C LYS A 178 -6.38 -3.07 19.66
N ASP A 179 -5.18 -3.62 19.86
CA ASP A 179 -4.40 -3.35 21.08
C ASP A 179 -4.03 -1.87 21.19
N TYR A 180 -3.46 -1.31 20.13
CA TYR A 180 -3.11 0.11 20.06
C TYR A 180 -4.31 1.01 20.38
N TYR A 181 -5.46 0.79 19.75
CA TYR A 181 -6.64 1.62 19.93
C TYR A 181 -7.18 1.58 21.37
N ASN A 182 -7.17 0.40 22.01
CA ASN A 182 -7.73 0.24 23.34
C ASN A 182 -6.79 0.67 24.47
N ASN A 183 -5.47 0.57 24.25
CA ASN A 183 -4.49 0.69 25.33
C ASN A 183 -3.54 1.88 25.17
N GLN A 184 -3.40 2.43 23.97
CA GLN A 184 -2.35 3.42 23.64
C GLN A 184 -2.90 4.67 22.95
N PHE A 185 -3.95 4.53 22.14
CA PHE A 185 -4.52 5.63 21.41
C PHE A 185 -5.28 6.58 22.32
N SER A 186 -5.00 7.86 22.15
CA SER A 186 -5.81 8.94 22.70
C SER A 186 -5.97 9.99 21.60
N PRO A 187 -7.20 10.43 21.30
CA PRO A 187 -7.41 11.48 20.32
C PRO A 187 -6.78 12.77 20.83
N SER A 188 -6.19 13.56 19.93
CA SER A 188 -5.54 14.82 20.34
C SER A 188 -6.58 15.89 20.69
N VAL A 189 -7.75 15.85 20.05
CA VAL A 189 -8.91 16.70 20.39
C VAL A 189 -10.17 15.86 20.53
N GLU A 190 -11.17 16.36 21.26
CA GLU A 190 -12.48 15.72 21.27
C GLU A 190 -13.13 15.78 19.87
N TYR A 191 -13.67 14.64 19.43
CA TYR A 191 -14.43 14.59 18.18
C TYR A 191 -15.79 15.24 18.36
N THR A 192 -16.02 16.31 17.59
CA THR A 192 -17.27 17.09 17.64
C THR A 192 -18.08 16.89 16.36
N GLU A 193 -19.37 17.22 16.42
CA GLU A 193 -20.28 17.17 15.28
C GLU A 193 -19.88 18.08 14.10
N ASN A 194 -19.03 19.09 14.36
CA ASN A 194 -18.53 20.01 13.34
C ASN A 194 -17.30 19.47 12.60
N MET A 195 -16.71 18.38 13.07
CA MET A 195 -15.60 17.72 12.38
C MET A 195 -16.13 16.88 11.23
N ARG A 196 -15.46 16.97 10.08
CA ARG A 196 -15.72 16.05 8.97
C ARG A 196 -15.20 14.67 9.35
N ILE A 197 -16.11 13.77 9.68
CA ILE A 197 -15.82 12.37 9.98
C ILE A 197 -16.50 11.52 8.90
N THR A 198 -15.72 10.73 8.17
CA THR A 198 -16.26 9.85 7.10
C THR A 198 -15.99 8.38 7.40
N GLU A 199 -16.85 7.48 6.95
CA GLU A 199 -16.54 6.05 7.00
C GLU A 199 -15.30 5.77 6.14
N SER A 200 -14.32 5.08 6.71
CA SER A 200 -13.23 4.49 5.94
C SER A 200 -13.55 3.02 5.69
N ARG A 201 -13.61 2.67 4.41
CA ARG A 201 -13.77 1.30 3.94
C ARG A 201 -12.92 1.13 2.71
N TYR A 202 -11.99 0.18 2.77
CA TYR A 202 -11.16 -0.10 1.61
C TYR A 202 -12.03 -0.52 0.43
N GLN A 203 -11.87 0.15 -0.70
CA GLN A 203 -12.45 -0.22 -1.98
C GLN A 203 -11.33 -0.28 -3.02
N PRO A 204 -11.11 -1.42 -3.70
CA PRO A 204 -10.21 -1.45 -4.84
C PRO A 204 -10.61 -0.41 -5.89
N PRO A 205 -9.66 0.29 -6.53
CA PRO A 205 -9.98 1.29 -7.53
C PRO A 205 -10.73 0.66 -8.70
N GLU A 206 -11.84 1.27 -9.10
CA GLU A 206 -12.54 0.86 -10.31
C GLU A 206 -11.88 1.47 -11.54
N ILE A 207 -11.48 0.63 -12.48
CA ILE A 207 -10.69 1.02 -13.66
C ILE A 207 -11.43 0.75 -14.98
N SER A 208 -12.70 0.35 -14.90
CA SER A 208 -13.55 0.07 -16.05
C SER A 208 -14.88 0.78 -15.89
N ALA A 209 -15.43 1.27 -16.99
CA ALA A 209 -16.79 1.79 -17.06
C ALA A 209 -17.34 1.63 -18.49
N GLN A 210 -18.65 1.80 -18.62
CA GLN A 210 -19.33 1.93 -19.91
C GLN A 210 -19.99 3.30 -19.97
N PHE A 211 -19.65 4.09 -20.98
CA PHE A 211 -20.18 5.43 -21.20
C PHE A 211 -21.07 5.45 -22.43
N THR A 212 -22.19 6.17 -22.35
CA THR A 212 -23.04 6.40 -23.53
C THR A 212 -22.41 7.43 -24.48
N SER A 213 -21.64 8.38 -23.95
CA SER A 213 -20.83 9.30 -24.76
C SER A 213 -19.76 8.55 -25.58
N PRO A 214 -19.82 8.62 -26.93
CA PRO A 214 -18.82 7.95 -27.78
C PRO A 214 -17.40 8.48 -27.56
N GLU A 215 -17.25 9.78 -27.25
CA GLU A 215 -15.96 10.41 -26.96
C GLU A 215 -15.34 9.84 -25.69
N LEU A 216 -16.11 9.77 -24.59
CA LEU A 216 -15.62 9.26 -23.31
C LEU A 216 -15.26 7.77 -23.40
N GLN A 217 -16.11 6.98 -24.06
CA GLN A 217 -15.84 5.56 -24.27
C GLN A 217 -14.60 5.34 -25.13
N GLN A 218 -14.42 6.11 -26.20
CA GLN A 218 -13.23 6.03 -27.03
C GLN A 218 -11.97 6.36 -26.22
N ASN A 219 -12.00 7.45 -25.45
CA ASN A 219 -10.86 7.84 -24.63
C ASN A 219 -10.52 6.78 -23.58
N LEU A 220 -11.51 6.20 -22.90
CA LEU A 220 -11.30 5.11 -21.95
C LEU A 220 -10.70 3.88 -22.64
N ASN A 221 -11.18 3.50 -23.82
CA ASN A 221 -10.65 2.36 -24.57
C ASN A 221 -9.16 2.56 -24.92
N GLU A 222 -8.78 3.77 -25.36
CA GLU A 222 -7.39 4.11 -25.67
C GLU A 222 -6.49 4.09 -24.42
N ALA A 223 -6.97 4.67 -23.32
CA ALA A 223 -6.28 4.67 -22.04
C ALA A 223 -6.09 3.25 -21.48
N THR A 224 -7.14 2.43 -21.56
CA THR A 224 -7.13 1.03 -21.13
C THR A 224 -6.14 0.19 -21.93
N LYS A 225 -5.96 0.48 -23.23
CA LYS A 225 -4.95 -0.19 -24.05
C LYS A 225 -3.53 0.09 -23.51
N ILE A 226 -3.19 1.37 -23.31
CA ILE A 226 -1.87 1.75 -22.78
C ILE A 226 -1.66 1.18 -21.36
N TYR A 227 -2.70 1.21 -20.54
CA TYR A 227 -2.69 0.59 -19.21
C TYR A 227 -2.42 -0.91 -19.28
N ASN A 228 -3.11 -1.65 -20.15
CA ASN A 228 -2.89 -3.08 -20.32
C ASN A 228 -1.48 -3.40 -20.81
N ASP A 229 -0.95 -2.62 -21.75
CA ASP A 229 0.43 -2.74 -22.20
C ASP A 229 1.40 -2.46 -21.03
N PHE A 230 1.10 -1.47 -20.19
CA PHE A 230 1.94 -1.08 -19.04
C PHE A 230 2.01 -2.18 -17.98
N ILE A 231 0.87 -2.76 -17.58
CA ILE A 231 0.87 -3.77 -16.52
C ILE A 231 1.55 -5.08 -16.94
N HIS A 232 1.69 -5.31 -18.26
CA HIS A 232 2.39 -6.47 -18.82
C HIS A 232 3.81 -6.17 -19.31
N ALA A 233 4.26 -4.92 -19.23
CA ALA A 233 5.58 -4.50 -19.67
C ALA A 233 6.68 -5.29 -18.95
N GLU A 234 7.70 -5.72 -19.69
CA GLU A 234 8.76 -6.59 -19.20
C GLU A 234 9.88 -5.83 -18.47
N SER A 235 9.92 -4.50 -18.59
CA SER A 235 11.00 -3.70 -18.04
C SER A 235 10.53 -2.34 -17.54
N ALA A 236 11.31 -1.74 -16.64
CA ALA A 236 11.11 -0.37 -16.18
C ALA A 236 11.22 0.65 -17.33
N GLY A 237 12.01 0.37 -18.36
CA GLY A 237 12.14 1.23 -19.54
C GLY A 237 10.83 1.29 -20.33
N ASP A 238 10.25 0.13 -20.62
CA ASP A 238 8.97 0.05 -21.33
C ASP A 238 7.84 0.69 -20.52
N GLN A 239 7.81 0.44 -19.21
CA GLN A 239 6.89 1.11 -18.29
C GLN A 239 7.01 2.63 -18.33
N LYS A 240 8.24 3.19 -18.34
CA LYS A 240 8.49 4.64 -18.44
C LYS A 240 7.93 5.21 -19.74
N ASP A 241 8.11 4.52 -20.85
CA ASP A 241 7.66 5.00 -22.15
C ASP A 241 6.14 4.92 -22.31
N LEU A 242 5.52 3.87 -21.77
CA LEU A 242 4.06 3.73 -21.72
C LEU A 242 3.41 4.77 -20.80
N LEU A 243 4.01 5.06 -19.64
CA LEU A 243 3.54 6.14 -18.76
C LEU A 243 3.63 7.51 -19.44
N LYS A 244 4.73 7.81 -20.14
CA LYS A 244 4.85 9.04 -20.95
C LYS A 244 3.79 9.11 -22.05
N ALA A 245 3.49 7.99 -22.70
CA ALA A 245 2.46 7.91 -23.73
C ALA A 245 1.07 8.18 -23.14
N PHE A 246 0.75 7.57 -21.99
CA PHE A 246 -0.48 7.82 -21.25
C PHE A 246 -0.62 9.30 -20.90
N ASP A 247 0.40 9.88 -20.28
CA ASP A 247 0.43 11.29 -19.89
C ASP A 247 0.27 12.25 -21.07
N LYS A 248 0.91 11.92 -22.20
CA LYS A 248 0.79 12.72 -23.42
C LYS A 248 -0.66 12.73 -23.91
N GLN A 249 -1.27 11.55 -24.07
CA GLN A 249 -2.66 11.44 -24.52
C GLN A 249 -3.62 12.09 -23.52
N ASN A 250 -3.34 11.96 -22.21
CA ASN A 250 -4.14 12.62 -21.19
C ASN A 250 -4.14 14.14 -21.36
N ARG A 251 -2.94 14.74 -21.54
CA ARG A 251 -2.80 16.19 -21.71
C ARG A 251 -3.42 16.72 -23.01
N GLU A 252 -3.25 15.98 -24.10
CA GLU A 252 -3.65 16.40 -25.44
C GLU A 252 -5.13 16.15 -25.73
N LYS A 253 -5.70 15.07 -25.17
CA LYS A 253 -7.02 14.56 -25.56
C LYS A 253 -7.97 14.33 -24.38
N TRP A 254 -7.54 13.58 -23.38
CA TRP A 254 -8.49 12.98 -22.42
C TRP A 254 -8.93 13.89 -21.28
N ARG A 255 -8.11 14.87 -20.88
CA ARG A 255 -8.44 15.75 -19.74
C ARG A 255 -9.47 16.83 -20.02
N ASN A 256 -9.83 17.07 -21.29
CA ASN A 256 -10.76 18.12 -21.70
C ASN A 256 -11.79 17.61 -22.74
N PRO A 257 -12.58 16.57 -22.43
CA PRO A 257 -13.62 16.09 -23.33
C PRO A 257 -14.73 17.15 -23.48
N LYS A 258 -15.49 17.07 -24.58
CA LYS A 258 -16.63 17.97 -24.82
C LYS A 258 -17.89 17.51 -24.07
N ALA A 259 -18.01 16.22 -23.78
CA ALA A 259 -19.10 15.68 -22.97
C ALA A 259 -19.11 16.28 -21.55
N GLY A 260 -20.29 16.44 -20.95
CA GLY A 260 -20.48 16.99 -19.60
C GLY A 260 -21.48 16.17 -18.78
N GLY A 261 -21.72 16.59 -17.53
CA GLY A 261 -22.67 15.92 -16.63
C GLY A 261 -22.06 14.77 -15.82
N GLU A 262 -22.91 13.90 -15.27
CA GLU A 262 -22.50 12.83 -14.35
C GLU A 262 -21.55 11.80 -15.00
N GLU A 263 -21.73 11.49 -16.28
CA GLU A 263 -20.81 10.60 -17.02
C GLU A 263 -19.39 11.17 -17.05
N LEU A 264 -19.24 12.49 -17.14
CA LEU A 264 -17.93 13.14 -17.13
C LEU A 264 -17.23 12.99 -15.77
N THR A 265 -17.97 13.17 -14.67
CA THR A 265 -17.44 12.96 -13.31
C THR A 265 -16.94 11.53 -13.16
N ARG A 266 -17.76 10.56 -13.57
CA ARG A 266 -17.40 9.15 -13.51
C ARG A 266 -16.19 8.82 -14.40
N TYR A 267 -16.13 9.41 -15.60
CA TYR A 267 -15.00 9.28 -16.50
C TYR A 267 -13.69 9.75 -15.85
N TYR A 268 -13.68 10.93 -15.22
CA TYR A 268 -12.47 11.42 -14.55
C TYR A 268 -12.05 10.53 -13.37
N GLU A 269 -13.00 9.97 -12.64
CA GLU A 269 -12.71 9.00 -11.57
C GLU A 269 -11.98 7.77 -12.12
N ILE A 270 -12.51 7.14 -13.19
CA ILE A 270 -11.89 5.96 -13.81
C ILE A 270 -10.51 6.29 -14.39
N MET A 271 -10.36 7.42 -15.09
CA MET A 271 -9.08 7.84 -15.66
C MET A 271 -8.04 8.13 -14.58
N THR A 272 -8.47 8.71 -13.45
CA THR A 272 -7.61 8.93 -12.27
C THR A 272 -7.18 7.62 -11.65
N ASN A 273 -8.10 6.66 -11.51
CA ASN A 273 -7.81 5.33 -10.98
C ASN A 273 -6.82 4.56 -11.86
N LEU A 274 -6.95 4.62 -13.19
CA LEU A 274 -5.98 4.05 -14.13
C LEU A 274 -4.59 4.66 -13.91
N ASN A 275 -4.50 6.00 -13.87
CA ASN A 275 -3.24 6.70 -13.67
C ASN A 275 -2.60 6.36 -12.31
N HIS A 276 -3.37 6.41 -11.22
CA HIS A 276 -2.88 6.06 -9.87
C HIS A 276 -2.40 4.61 -9.80
N THR A 277 -3.09 3.69 -10.48
CA THR A 277 -2.64 2.29 -10.55
C THR A 277 -1.32 2.17 -11.30
N MET A 278 -1.11 2.88 -12.41
CA MET A 278 0.18 2.92 -13.11
C MET A 278 1.30 3.55 -12.27
N MET A 279 0.95 4.42 -11.34
CA MET A 279 1.89 5.06 -10.41
C MET A 279 2.16 4.25 -9.14
N SER A 280 1.40 3.17 -8.90
CA SER A 280 1.68 2.20 -7.84
C SER A 280 2.99 1.44 -8.11
N SER A 281 3.37 0.54 -7.21
CA SER A 281 4.61 -0.23 -7.32
C SER A 281 4.35 -1.70 -7.62
N ILE A 282 3.12 -2.18 -7.43
CA ILE A 282 2.78 -3.59 -7.56
C ILE A 282 1.28 -3.80 -7.84
N LEU A 283 0.96 -4.77 -8.69
CA LEU A 283 -0.42 -5.10 -9.03
C LEU A 283 -0.63 -6.60 -9.27
N GLU A 284 -1.70 -7.16 -8.70
CA GLU A 284 -2.18 -8.51 -9.03
C GLU A 284 -2.76 -8.55 -10.47
N LEU A 285 -2.25 -9.44 -11.32
CA LEU A 285 -2.75 -9.63 -12.68
C LEU A 285 -3.89 -10.66 -12.64
N LYS A 286 -5.12 -10.17 -12.80
CA LYS A 286 -6.31 -11.03 -12.90
C LYS A 286 -6.28 -11.79 -14.22
N GLN A 287 -6.60 -13.09 -14.16
CA GLN A 287 -6.74 -13.96 -15.34
C GLN A 287 -8.02 -13.68 -16.11
#